data_AF-A0A951LWP6-F1
#
_entry.id   AF-A0A951LWP6-F1
#
_cell.length_a   1.000
_cell.length_b   1.000
_cell.length_c   1.000
_cell.angle_alpha   90.00
_cell.angle_beta   90.00
_cell.angle_gamma   90.00
#
_symmetry.space_group_name_H-M   'P 1'
#
loop_
_entity.id
_entity.type
_entity.pdbx_description
1 polymer ?
#
loop_
_entity_poly.entity_id
_entity_poly.type
_entity_poly.pdbx_seq_one_letter_code
_entity_poly.pdbx_strand_id
1 'polypeptide(L)' 'SDPEGLYLLGSAHAGLGQTHEAAASMLACVEAVRTAPAYKYRTDKRWLNKAQEFIKSSQ' A
#
# COMPACT_ATOMS: atom_id res chain seq x y z
N SER A 1 -5.50 6.75 8.85
CA SER A 1 -5.07 5.42 8.41
C SER A 1 -3.57 5.35 8.40
N ASP A 2 -2.97 4.18 8.66
CA ASP A 2 -1.52 3.95 8.65
C ASP A 2 -1.11 3.27 7.33
N PRO A 3 -0.54 4.01 6.35
CA PRO A 3 -0.17 3.45 5.06
C PRO A 3 1.02 2.49 5.13
N GLU A 4 1.90 2.67 6.11
CA GLU A 4 3.06 1.80 6.31
C GLU A 4 2.60 0.39 6.71
N GLY A 5 1.72 0.30 7.71
CA GLY A 5 1.13 -0.96 8.15
C GLY A 5 0.41 -1.69 7.01
N LEU A 6 -0.33 -0.97 6.16
CA LEU A 6 -1.05 -1.57 5.02
C LEU A 6 -0.09 -2.12 3.94
N TYR A 7 1.01 -1.41 3.67
CA TYR A 7 2.04 -1.89 2.75
C TYR A 7 2.76 -3.14 3.28
N LEU A 8 3.11 -3.15 4.57
CA LEU A 8 3.75 -4.31 5.21
C LEU A 8 2.83 -5.52 5.23
N LEU A 9 1.54 -5.32 5.52
CA LEU A 9 0.52 -6.37 5.48
C LEU A 9 0.38 -6.97 4.07
N GLY A 10 0.26 -6.13 3.04
CA GLY A 10 0.15 -6.62 1.68
C GLY A 10 1.42 -7.36 1.22
N SER A 11 2.60 -6.93 1.67
CA SER A 11 3.86 -7.62 1.40
C SER A 11 3.92 -9.00 2.08
N ALA A 12 3.38 -9.12 3.30
CA ALA A 12 3.27 -10.39 4.01
C ALA A 12 2.31 -11.35 3.29
N HIS A 13 1.11 -10.88 2.90
CA HIS A 13 0.16 -11.68 2.12
C HIS A 13 0.75 -12.16 0.79
N ALA A 14 1.54 -11.31 0.11
CA ALA A 14 2.23 -11.68 -1.12
C ALA A 14 3.23 -12.82 -0.88
N GLY A 15 4.01 -12.76 0.21
CA GLY A 15 4.92 -13.83 0.62
C GLY A 15 4.22 -15.15 0.97
N LEU A 16 2.95 -15.08 1.40
CA LEU A 16 2.11 -16.24 1.68
C LEU A 16 1.36 -16.78 0.44
N GLY A 17 1.55 -16.17 -0.73
CA GLY A 17 0.84 -16.54 -1.97
C GLY A 17 -0.62 -16.07 -2.02
N GLN A 18 -1.05 -15.24 -1.06
CA GLN A 18 -2.39 -14.67 -0.99
C GLN A 18 -2.48 -13.40 -1.85
N THR A 19 -2.43 -13.58 -3.17
CA THR A 19 -2.33 -12.48 -4.15
C THR A 19 -3.51 -11.51 -4.09
N HIS A 20 -4.72 -12.00 -3.86
CA HIS A 20 -5.93 -11.16 -3.76
C HIS A 20 -5.91 -10.25 -2.51
N GLU A 21 -5.52 -10.80 -1.36
CA GLU A 21 -5.43 -10.06 -0.09
C GLU A 21 -4.25 -9.07 -0.12
N ALA A 22 -3.16 -9.43 -0.77
CA ALA A 22 -2.04 -8.54 -1.04
C ALA A 22 -2.47 -7.33 -1.88
N ALA A 23 -3.17 -7.56 -3.00
CA ALA A 23 -3.66 -6.49 -3.86
C ALA A 23 -4.66 -5.58 -3.11
N ALA A 24 -5.59 -6.16 -2.34
CA ALA A 24 -6.54 -5.41 -1.54
C ALA A 24 -5.85 -4.51 -0.49
N SER A 25 -4.83 -5.03 0.19
CA SER A 25 -4.03 -4.28 1.18
C SER A 25 -3.25 -3.14 0.54
N MET A 26 -2.68 -3.36 -0.66
CA MET A 26 -1.95 -2.34 -1.41
C MET A 26 -2.88 -1.23 -1.92
N LEU A 27 -4.09 -1.57 -2.38
CA LEU A 27 -5.10 -0.58 -2.75
C LEU A 27 -5.56 0.25 -1.54
N ALA A 28 -5.75 -0.39 -0.38
CA ALA A 28 -6.06 0.31 0.86
C ALA A 28 -4.92 1.27 1.28
N CYS A 29 -3.66 0.88 1.08
CA CYS A 29 -2.51 1.77 1.30
C CYS A 29 -2.61 3.01 0.40
N VAL A 30 -2.87 2.84 -0.90
CA VAL A 30 -3.01 3.96 -1.84
C VAL A 30 -4.11 4.92 -1.41
N GLU A 31 -5.30 4.40 -1.08
CA GLU A 31 -6.44 5.22 -0.65
C GLU A 31 -6.17 5.92 0.70
N ALA A 32 -5.49 5.25 1.63
CA ALA A 32 -5.07 5.86 2.90
C ALA A 32 -4.16 7.08 2.69
N VAL A 33 -3.21 7.03 1.75
CA VAL A 33 -2.34 8.17 1.44
C VAL A 33 -3.11 9.28 0.70
N ARG A 34 -4.01 8.92 -0.23
CA ARG A 34 -4.80 9.89 -1.01
C ARG A 34 -5.79 10.67 -0.16
N THR A 35 -6.34 10.03 0.87
CA THR A 35 -7.28 10.64 1.83
C THR A 35 -6.57 11.30 3.02
N ALA A 36 -5.24 11.13 3.14
CA ALA A 36 -4.49 11.74 4.23
C ALA A 36 -4.43 13.26 4.08
N PRO A 37 -4.45 14.01 5.21
CA PRO A 37 -4.19 15.44 5.19
C PRO A 37 -2.83 15.79 4.57
N ALA A 38 -2.73 16.95 3.92
CA ALA A 38 -1.55 17.37 3.16
C ALA A 38 -0.23 17.35 3.96
N TYR A 39 -0.28 17.59 5.27
CA TYR A 39 0.90 17.58 6.13
C TYR A 39 1.50 16.17 6.34
N LYS A 40 0.71 15.10 6.17
CA LYS A 40 1.18 13.71 6.26
C LYS A 40 1.60 13.14 4.90
N TYR A 41 1.05 13.70 3.82
CA TYR A 41 1.29 13.23 2.46
C TYR A 41 2.79 13.13 2.11
N ARG A 42 3.62 14.09 2.53
CA ARG A 42 5.07 14.04 2.23
C ARG A 42 5.75 12.80 2.81
N THR A 43 5.39 12.42 4.03
CA THR A 43 5.92 11.24 4.72
C THR A 43 5.37 9.96 4.10
N ASP A 44 4.09 9.98 3.77
CA ASP A 44 3.35 8.81 3.31
C ASP A 44 3.52 8.52 1.81
N LYS A 45 3.99 9.52 1.03
CA LYS A 45 4.22 9.40 -0.41
C LYS A 45 5.16 8.24 -0.77
N ARG A 46 6.12 7.92 0.10
CA ARG A 46 7.01 6.77 -0.10
C ARG A 46 6.22 5.46 -0.19
N TRP A 47 5.24 5.28 0.68
CA TRP A 47 4.41 4.08 0.74
C TRP A 47 3.44 4.00 -0.43
N LEU A 48 2.89 5.15 -0.85
CA LEU A 48 2.10 5.26 -2.07
C LEU A 48 2.87 4.75 -3.29
N ASN A 49 4.10 5.23 -3.50
CA ASN A 49 4.93 4.83 -4.64
C ASN A 49 5.22 3.32 -4.61
N LYS A 50 5.59 2.78 -3.44
CA LYS A 50 5.86 1.34 -3.28
C LYS A 50 4.64 0.47 -3.53
N ALA A 51 3.47 0.89 -3.05
CA ALA A 51 2.22 0.16 -3.27
C ALA A 51 1.80 0.17 -4.74
N GLN A 52 1.95 1.31 -5.43
CA GLN A 52 1.67 1.42 -6.87
C GLN A 52 2.62 0.57 -7.71
N GLU A 53 3.91 0.56 -7.37
CA GLU A 53 4.91 -0.29 -8.03
C GLU A 53 4.58 -1.78 -7.84
N PHE A 54 4.20 -2.17 -6.63
CA PHE A 54 3.78 -3.54 -6.34
C PHE A 54 2.59 -3.95 -7.22
N ILE A 55 1.52 -3.14 -7.25
CA ILE A 55 0.33 -3.43 -8.06
C ILE A 55 0.69 -3.56 -9.55
N LYS A 56 1.56 -2.68 -10.06
CA LYS A 56 2.01 -2.73 -11.45
C LYS A 56 2.85 -3.99 -11.76
N SER A 57 3.65 -4.45 -10.81
CA SER A 57 4.47 -5.67 -10.95
C SER A 57 3.68 -6.97 -10.76
N SER A 58 2.54 -6.89 -10.08
CA SER A 58 1.64 -8.01 -9.78
C SER A 58 0.59 -8.26 -10.88
N GLN A 59 0.51 -7.39 -11.90
CA GLN A 59 -0.41 -7.49 -13.03
C GLN A 59 0.18 -8.26 -14.21
#